data_AF-A0A3B9Z976-F1
#
_entry.id   AF-A0A3B9Z976-F1
#
_cell.length_a   1.000
_cell.length_b   1.000
_cell.length_c   1.000
_cell.angle_alpha   90.00
_cell.angle_beta   90.00
_cell.angle_gamma   90.00
#
_symmetry.space_group_name_H-M   'P 1'
#
loop_
_entity.id
_entity.type
_entity.pdbx_description
1 polymer ?
#
loop_
_entity_poly.entity_id
_entity_poly.type
_entity_poly.pdbx_seq_one_letter_code
_entity_poly.pdbx_strand_id
1 'polypeptide(L)' 'MINVMVVEDEEQIRKILQKMIEKNEGCKVVSACESFATAISDFMKLRPDVVFMDMDLN' A
#
# COMPACT_ATOMS: atom_id res chain seq x y z
N MET A 1 5.67 13.32 7.10
CA MET A 1 5.78 11.91 6.71
C MET A 1 4.44 11.52 6.13
N ILE A 2 4.37 11.23 4.83
CA ILE A 2 3.16 10.79 4.15
C ILE A 2 3.03 9.28 4.39
N ASN A 3 1.93 8.86 5.01
CA ASN A 3 1.62 7.47 5.25
C ASN A 3 0.96 6.87 4.01
N VAL A 4 1.64 5.91 3.39
CA VAL A 4 1.22 5.31 2.13
C VAL A 4 0.76 3.88 2.37
N MET A 5 -0.34 3.50 1.72
CA MET A 5 -0.82 2.12 1.68
C MET A 5 -0.73 1.59 0.25
N VAL A 6 -0.39 0.30 0.11
CA VAL A 6 -0.33 -0.39 -1.20
C VAL A 6 -1.34 -1.54 -1.23
N VAL A 7 -2.15 -1.63 -2.29
CA VAL A 7 -3.10 -2.71 -2.54
C VAL A 7 -2.77 -3.29 -3.91
N GLU A 8 -2.26 -4.51 -3.93
CA GLU A 8 -1.64 -5.14 -5.11
C GLU A 8 -1.59 -6.65 -4.85
N ASP A 9 -2.19 -7.50 -5.68
CA ASP A 9 -2.24 -8.96 -5.50
C ASP A 9 -0.91 -9.63 -5.87
N GLU A 10 -0.20 -9.11 -6.88
CA GLU A 10 1.10 -9.65 -7.28
C GLU A 10 2.21 -9.27 -6.27
N GLU A 11 2.66 -10.26 -5.48
CA GLU A 11 3.65 -10.05 -4.41
C GLU A 11 4.94 -9.35 -4.91
N GLN A 12 5.40 -9.66 -6.12
CA GLN A 12 6.60 -9.05 -6.70
C GLN A 12 6.39 -7.56 -6.98
N ILE A 13 5.25 -7.18 -7.58
CA ILE A 13 4.89 -5.79 -7.85
C ILE A 13 4.72 -5.04 -6.53
N ARG A 14 4.02 -5.63 -5.57
CA ARG A 14 3.82 -5.06 -4.23
C ARG A 14 5.14 -4.71 -3.55
N LYS A 15 6.11 -5.64 -3.57
CA LYS A 15 7.47 -5.41 -3.01
C LYS A 15 8.25 -4.32 -3.75
N ILE A 16 8.11 -4.23 -5.07
CA ILE A 16 8.77 -3.19 -5.86
C ILE A 16 8.20 -1.81 -5.51
N LEU A 17 6.88 -1.68 -5.45
CA LEU A 17 6.20 -0.44 -5.07
C LEU A 17 6.63 0.03 -3.67
N GLN A 18 6.65 -0.88 -2.69
CA GLN A 18 7.12 -0.57 -1.34
C GLN A 18 8.53 0.04 -1.35
N LYS A 19 9.48 -0.63 -2.01
CA LYS A 19 10.87 -0.14 -2.11
C LYS A 19 10.98 1.19 -2.84
N MET A 20 10.16 1.43 -3.86
CA MET A 20 10.16 2.71 -4.58
C MET A 20 9.62 3.85 -3.71
N ILE A 21 8.56 3.60 -2.94
CA ILE A 21 7.96 4.59 -2.03
C ILE A 21 8.91 4.91 -0.87
N GLU A 22 9.49 3.89 -0.23
CA GLU A 22 10.37 4.06 0.94
C GLU A 22 11.74 4.69 0.60
N LYS A 23 12.13 4.75 -0.68
CA LYS A 23 13.30 5.53 -1.11
C LYS A 23 13.12 7.04 -0.88
N ASN A 24 11.88 7.52 -0.78
CA ASN A 24 11.59 8.91 -0.47
C ASN A 24 11.46 9.06 1.05
N GLU A 25 12.40 9.78 1.68
CA GLU A 25 12.41 10.04 3.13
C GLU A 25 11.15 10.77 3.64
N GLY A 26 10.38 11.39 2.75
CA GLY A 26 9.09 12.01 3.06
C GLY A 26 7.92 11.04 3.15
N CYS A 27 8.09 9.78 2.73
CA CYS A 27 7.06 8.76 2.64
C CYS A 27 7.37 7.55 3.52
N LYS A 28 6.31 6.91 4.02
CA LYS A 28 6.41 5.65 4.77
C LYS A 28 5.27 4.72 4.35
N VAL A 29 5.59 3.48 4.01
CA VAL A 29 4.55 2.47 3.80
C VAL A 29 4.03 1.99 5.15
N VAL A 30 2.74 2.18 5.41
CA VAL A 30 2.08 1.79 6.67
C VAL A 30 1.33 0.46 6.57
N SER A 31 0.93 0.06 5.36
CA SER A 31 0.41 -1.27 5.06
C SER A 31 0.63 -1.61 3.58
N ALA A 32 0.81 -2.89 3.29
CA ALA A 32 0.69 -3.42 1.95
C ALA A 32 -0.05 -4.76 1.99
N CYS A 33 -1.07 -4.88 1.16
CA CYS A 33 -2.00 -6.00 1.20
C CYS A 33 -2.38 -6.44 -0.21
N GLU A 34 -2.90 -7.66 -0.31
CA GLU A 34 -3.18 -8.34 -1.59
C GLU A 34 -4.67 -8.37 -1.95
N SER A 35 -5.56 -7.94 -1.05
CA SER A 35 -7.00 -8.06 -1.27
C SER A 35 -7.77 -6.86 -0.77
N PHE A 36 -8.91 -6.59 -1.40
CA PHE A 36 -9.86 -5.56 -0.97
C PHE A 36 -10.29 -5.70 0.49
N ALA A 37 -10.56 -6.92 0.96
CA ALA A 37 -11.04 -7.15 2.31
C ALA A 37 -10.02 -6.72 3.38
N THR A 38 -8.75 -7.10 3.17
CA THR A 38 -7.65 -6.66 4.04
C THR A 38 -7.39 -5.16 3.88
N ALA A 39 -7.52 -4.63 2.66
CA ALA A 39 -7.36 -3.21 2.39
C ALA A 39 -8.34 -2.34 3.18
N ILE A 40 -9.63 -2.69 3.22
CA ILE A 40 -10.63 -1.94 3.98
C ILE A 40 -10.36 -1.98 5.49
N SER A 41 -10.01 -3.16 6.03
CA SER A 41 -9.64 -3.31 7.44
C SER A 41 -8.47 -2.38 7.80
N ASP A 42 -7.42 -2.40 6.98
CA ASP A 42 -6.18 -1.68 7.24
C ASP A 42 -6.36 -0.18 7.04
N PHE A 43 -7.10 0.24 6.02
CA PHE A 43 -7.44 1.64 5.80
C PHE A 43 -8.14 2.26 7.02
N MET A 44 -9.13 1.56 7.58
CA MET A 44 -9.88 2.03 8.74
C MET A 44 -9.01 2.16 10.00
N LYS A 45 -8.05 1.24 10.18
CA LYS A 45 -7.14 1.21 11.33
C LYS A 45 -5.99 2.21 11.21
N LEU A 46 -5.39 2.30 10.03
CA LEU A 46 -4.12 3.00 9.81
C LEU A 46 -4.29 4.40 9.23
N ARG A 47 -5.44 4.70 8.63
CA ARG A 47 -5.78 6.02 8.06
C ARG A 47 -4.64 6.57 7.18
N PRO A 48 -4.25 5.86 6.10
CA PRO A 48 -3.19 6.34 5.22
C PRO A 48 -3.58 7.65 4.54
N ASP A 49 -2.58 8.48 4.23
CA ASP A 49 -2.76 9.74 3.51
C ASP A 49 -2.98 9.50 2.01
N VAL A 50 -2.34 8.45 1.46
CA VAL A 50 -2.40 8.06 0.05
C VAL A 50 -2.49 6.54 -0.07
N VAL A 51 -3.31 6.06 -1.00
CA VAL A 51 -3.42 4.64 -1.34
C VAL A 51 -2.99 4.45 -2.80
N PHE A 52 -2.00 3.59 -3.01
CA PHE A 52 -1.68 3.02 -4.32
C PHE A 52 -2.46 1.73 -4.44
N MET A 53 -3.37 1.67 -5.39
CA MET A 53 -4.30 0.56 -5.52
C MET A 53 -4.29 0.10 -6.97
N ASP A 54 -4.01 -1.19 -7.16
CA ASP A 54 -4.21 -1.81 -8.47
C ASP A 54 -5.71 -1.89 -8.78
N MET A 55 -6.04 -1.64 -10.04
CA MET A 55 -7.41 -1.68 -10.54
C MET A 55 -7.88 -3.11 -10.80
N ASP A 56 -6.97 -4.00 -11.17
CA ASP A 56 -7.26 -5.38 -11.58
C ASP A 56 -6.77 -6.40 -10.54
N LEU A 57 -7.31 -6.32 -9.33
CA LEU A 57 -7.05 -7.29 -8.25
C LEU A 57 -7.80 -8.61 -8.52
N ASN A 58 -7.07 -9.74 -8.56
CA ASN A 58 -7.64 -11.08 -8.78
C ASN A 58 -8.00 -11.86 -7.52
#